data_AF-A0A9Q8UWV5-F1
#
_entry.id   AF-A0A9Q8UWV5-F1
#
_cell.length_a   1.000
_cell.length_b   1.000
_cell.length_c   1.000
_cell.angle_alpha   90.00
_cell.angle_beta   90.00
_cell.angle_gamma   90.00
#
_symmetry.space_group_name_H-M   'P 1'
#
loop_
_entity.id
_entity.type
_entity.pdbx_description
1 polymer ?
#
loop_
_entity_poly.entity_id
_entity_poly.type
_entity_poly.pdbx_seq_one_letter_code
_entity_poly.pdbx_strand_id
1 'polypeptide(L)'
;MTNLANFEKQLADAEKAGNKQSAQRLRFIIQKQRRNTANRDEKQQTRKRKAEDDGTGPYKAMRFTDSGISMGTVEDMIQESHARDQAEMKKREEARLKTERARKTAESQRKRREYQARQAERERQDQAEKDRKAKEERDRKDKARRERDERFRQKPPPKSQPPPPRSPPRSPPRPTPTRRPAAPLATMHQINTWRTFSLNCFADYSKVLTFPAPPGGCCSSAECQAAAENRVLEACDCHIRLAFRNARVTNFRMERLKWHPDRFGQCVDEKRAEFERAEFERKAKEMFVVVDGLYQGR
;
A
#
# COMPACT_ATOMS: atom_id res chain seq x y z
N MET A 1 -37.60 -5.08 -25.82
CA MET A 1 -36.51 -4.23 -26.36
C MET A 1 -36.86 -2.73 -26.35
N THR A 2 -37.92 -2.32 -25.65
CA THR A 2 -38.48 -0.94 -25.68
C THR A 2 -37.68 0.11 -24.90
N ASN A 3 -36.74 -0.28 -24.03
CA ASN A 3 -36.05 0.67 -23.16
C ASN A 3 -34.87 1.42 -23.82
N LEU A 4 -34.21 0.86 -24.84
CA LEU A 4 -33.00 1.47 -25.41
C LEU A 4 -33.32 2.67 -26.30
N ALA A 5 -34.34 2.55 -27.15
CA ALA A 5 -34.82 3.63 -28.00
C ALA A 5 -35.35 4.84 -27.17
N ASN A 6 -35.95 4.58 -26.01
CA ASN A 6 -36.41 5.65 -25.12
C ASN A 6 -35.23 6.45 -24.53
N PHE A 7 -34.16 5.76 -24.09
CA PHE A 7 -32.97 6.46 -23.61
C PHE A 7 -32.23 7.23 -24.70
N GLU A 8 -32.20 6.73 -25.93
CA GLU A 8 -31.62 7.45 -27.07
C GLU A 8 -32.41 8.71 -27.41
N LYS A 9 -33.74 8.65 -27.36
CA LYS A 9 -34.60 9.83 -27.51
C LYS A 9 -34.35 10.85 -26.39
N GLN A 10 -34.32 10.41 -25.13
CA GLN A 10 -34.02 11.28 -23.98
C GLN A 10 -32.62 11.90 -24.07
N LEU A 11 -31.65 11.17 -24.63
CA LEU A 11 -30.30 11.70 -24.86
C LEU A 11 -30.34 12.86 -25.87
N ALA A 12 -31.04 12.68 -27.00
CA ALA A 12 -31.19 13.72 -28.00
C ALA A 12 -31.90 14.96 -27.43
N ASP A 13 -32.96 14.76 -26.65
CA ASP A 13 -33.68 15.85 -25.98
C ASP A 13 -32.77 16.59 -24.96
N ALA A 14 -31.97 15.86 -24.18
CA ALA A 14 -31.03 16.44 -23.21
C ALA A 14 -29.88 17.21 -23.88
N GLU A 15 -29.38 16.74 -25.01
CA GLU A 15 -28.36 17.42 -25.81
C GLU A 15 -28.93 18.70 -26.44
N LYS A 16 -30.15 18.66 -26.98
CA LYS A 16 -30.85 19.84 -27.51
C LYS A 16 -31.12 20.89 -26.44
N ALA A 17 -31.40 20.47 -25.21
CA ALA A 17 -31.59 21.36 -24.06
C ALA A 17 -30.26 21.89 -23.45
N GLY A 18 -29.09 21.48 -23.97
CA GLY A 18 -27.79 21.90 -23.44
C GLY A 18 -27.43 21.31 -22.07
N ASN A 19 -28.17 20.33 -21.57
CA ASN A 19 -27.93 19.74 -20.25
C ASN A 19 -26.83 18.66 -20.32
N LYS A 20 -25.57 19.11 -20.21
CA LYS A 20 -24.37 18.27 -20.32
C LYS A 20 -24.34 17.10 -19.33
N GLN A 21 -24.79 17.31 -18.09
CA GLN A 21 -24.75 16.29 -17.04
C GLN A 21 -25.75 15.17 -17.31
N SER A 22 -26.98 15.51 -17.69
CA SER A 22 -28.01 14.54 -18.09
C SER A 22 -27.59 13.75 -19.33
N ALA A 23 -27.04 14.42 -20.34
CA ALA A 23 -26.54 13.77 -21.55
C ALA A 23 -25.41 12.77 -21.22
N GLN A 24 -24.44 13.13 -20.38
CA GLN A 24 -23.35 12.23 -19.99
C GLN A 24 -23.87 10.99 -19.24
N ARG A 25 -24.84 11.16 -18.33
CA ARG A 25 -25.47 10.04 -17.61
C ARG A 25 -26.21 9.10 -18.56
N LEU A 26 -26.97 9.65 -19.51
CA LEU A 26 -27.71 8.86 -20.50
C LEU A 26 -26.78 8.09 -21.44
N ARG A 27 -25.68 8.70 -21.91
CA ARG A 27 -24.64 8.01 -22.71
C ARG A 27 -24.08 6.79 -21.98
N PHE A 28 -23.78 6.93 -20.69
CA PHE A 28 -23.29 5.81 -19.87
C PHE A 28 -24.34 4.68 -19.76
N ILE A 29 -25.61 5.03 -19.52
CA ILE A 29 -26.71 4.05 -19.43
C ILE A 29 -26.89 3.30 -20.76
N ILE A 30 -26.92 4.02 -21.88
CA ILE A 30 -27.06 3.43 -23.22
C ILE A 30 -25.89 2.49 -23.51
N GLN A 31 -24.65 2.92 -23.25
CA GLN A 31 -23.46 2.10 -23.46
C GLN A 31 -23.49 0.82 -22.60
N LYS A 32 -23.98 0.91 -21.36
CA LYS A 32 -24.15 -0.25 -20.48
C LYS A 32 -25.22 -1.21 -21.00
N GLN A 33 -26.35 -0.70 -21.48
CA GLN A 33 -27.42 -1.52 -22.04
C GLN A 33 -26.97 -2.22 -23.33
N ARG A 34 -26.27 -1.52 -24.24
CA ARG A 34 -25.71 -2.13 -25.47
C ARG A 34 -24.77 -3.30 -25.16
N ARG A 35 -23.86 -3.14 -24.19
CA ARG A 35 -22.98 -4.23 -23.73
C ARG A 35 -23.75 -5.42 -23.17
N ASN A 36 -24.78 -5.16 -22.36
CA ASN A 36 -25.60 -6.23 -21.80
C ASN A 36 -26.38 -6.99 -22.88
N THR A 37 -26.90 -6.31 -23.89
CA THR A 37 -27.59 -6.94 -25.02
C THR A 37 -26.62 -7.80 -25.84
N ALA A 38 -25.45 -7.26 -26.21
CA ALA A 38 -24.43 -8.02 -26.94
C ALA A 38 -24.01 -9.30 -26.20
N ASN A 39 -23.77 -9.22 -24.88
CA ASN A 39 -23.44 -10.39 -24.06
C ASN A 39 -24.57 -11.43 -23.99
N ARG A 40 -25.84 -10.98 -24.05
CA ARG A 40 -27.00 -11.90 -24.09
C ARG A 40 -27.08 -12.61 -25.44
N ASP A 41 -26.87 -11.88 -26.52
CA ASP A 41 -26.91 -12.41 -27.88
C ASP A 41 -25.78 -13.41 -28.10
N GLU A 42 -24.55 -13.09 -27.67
CA GLU A 42 -23.41 -14.01 -27.67
C GLU A 42 -23.73 -15.29 -26.89
N LYS A 43 -24.31 -15.18 -25.70
CA LYS A 43 -24.71 -16.34 -24.90
C LYS A 43 -25.78 -17.19 -25.59
N GLN A 44 -26.73 -16.57 -26.29
CA GLN A 44 -27.73 -17.27 -27.07
C GLN A 44 -27.10 -17.97 -28.29
N GLN A 45 -26.16 -17.34 -28.98
CA GLN A 45 -25.42 -17.96 -30.08
C GLN A 45 -24.61 -19.17 -29.61
N THR A 46 -23.90 -19.06 -28.48
CA THR A 46 -23.16 -20.19 -27.90
C THR A 46 -24.10 -21.34 -27.51
N ARG A 47 -25.29 -21.04 -26.99
CA ARG A 47 -26.31 -22.06 -26.71
C ARG A 47 -26.83 -22.73 -27.98
N LYS A 48 -27.05 -21.97 -29.06
CA LYS A 48 -27.46 -22.53 -30.36
C LYS A 48 -26.37 -23.42 -30.96
N ARG A 49 -25.12 -22.96 -30.99
CA ARG A 49 -23.96 -23.78 -31.44
C ARG A 49 -23.82 -25.06 -30.63
N LYS A 50 -23.98 -24.97 -29.32
CA LYS A 50 -23.96 -26.16 -28.46
C LYS A 50 -25.14 -27.10 -28.72
N ALA A 51 -26.34 -26.57 -29.00
CA ALA A 51 -27.48 -27.40 -29.36
C ALA A 51 -27.34 -28.06 -30.75
N GLU A 52 -26.63 -27.42 -31.68
CA GLU A 52 -26.26 -27.99 -32.99
C GLU A 52 -25.18 -29.07 -32.85
N ASP A 53 -24.21 -28.89 -31.94
CA ASP A 53 -23.12 -29.84 -31.67
C ASP A 53 -23.57 -31.03 -30.80
N ASP A 54 -24.44 -30.78 -29.81
CA ASP A 54 -25.18 -31.81 -29.07
C ASP A 54 -26.30 -32.42 -29.94
N GLY A 55 -26.35 -32.04 -31.23
CA GLY A 55 -27.14 -32.67 -32.27
C GLY A 55 -26.79 -34.14 -32.40
N THR A 56 -27.48 -34.95 -31.60
CA THR A 56 -28.05 -36.24 -31.96
C THR A 56 -28.63 -36.13 -33.37
N GLY A 57 -27.75 -36.26 -34.38
CA GLY A 57 -28.16 -36.26 -35.77
C GLY A 57 -29.19 -37.38 -35.97
N PRO A 58 -30.23 -37.16 -36.80
CA PRO A 58 -31.31 -38.13 -37.00
C PRO A 58 -30.89 -39.40 -37.77
N TYR A 59 -29.60 -39.74 -37.84
CA TYR A 59 -29.09 -40.88 -38.59
C TYR A 59 -27.97 -41.60 -37.84
N LYS A 60 -28.35 -42.53 -36.97
CA LYS A 60 -27.77 -43.87 -36.99
C LYS A 60 -28.88 -44.88 -36.85
N ALA A 61 -29.62 -45.05 -37.95
CA ALA A 61 -30.23 -46.33 -38.27
C ALA A 61 -29.07 -47.34 -38.40
N MET A 62 -28.65 -47.90 -37.28
CA MET A 62 -27.81 -49.10 -37.28
C MET A 62 -28.69 -50.20 -37.85
N ARG A 63 -28.42 -50.54 -39.12
CA ARG A 63 -28.84 -51.81 -39.70
C ARG A 63 -28.22 -52.89 -38.84
N PHE A 64 -29.07 -53.59 -38.11
CA PHE A 64 -28.76 -54.83 -37.43
C PHE A 64 -28.46 -55.87 -38.51
N THR A 65 -27.18 -56.06 -38.82
CA THR A 65 -26.75 -57.24 -39.57
C THR A 65 -26.62 -58.38 -38.57
N ASP A 66 -27.49 -59.34 -38.79
CA ASP A 66 -27.65 -60.62 -38.13
C ASP A 66 -26.30 -61.32 -37.88
N SER A 67 -25.80 -61.21 -36.64
CA SER A 67 -24.65 -61.98 -36.17
C SER A 67 -24.83 -62.24 -34.68
N GLY A 68 -25.38 -63.43 -34.40
CA GLY A 68 -25.37 -64.18 -33.14
C GLY A 68 -25.05 -63.39 -31.87
N ILE A 69 -26.02 -62.63 -31.37
CA ILE A 69 -25.93 -62.04 -30.03
C ILE A 69 -26.20 -63.16 -29.02
N SER A 70 -25.13 -63.60 -28.37
CA SER A 70 -25.21 -64.27 -27.08
C SER A 70 -25.98 -63.35 -26.14
N MET A 71 -27.18 -63.78 -25.74
CA MET A 71 -28.00 -63.10 -24.74
C MET A 71 -27.27 -63.12 -23.40
N GLY A 72 -26.44 -62.11 -23.16
CA GLY A 72 -26.08 -61.73 -21.79
C GLY A 72 -27.38 -61.59 -20.98
N THR A 73 -27.36 -62.06 -19.75
CA THR A 73 -28.55 -62.07 -18.89
C THR A 73 -29.05 -60.64 -18.72
N VAL A 74 -30.37 -60.45 -18.68
CA VAL A 74 -31.03 -59.13 -18.51
C VAL A 74 -30.51 -58.39 -17.27
N GLU A 75 -30.04 -59.13 -16.26
CA GLU A 75 -29.41 -58.60 -15.05
C GLU A 75 -28.10 -57.84 -15.33
N ASP A 76 -27.27 -58.31 -16.26
CA ASP A 76 -26.01 -57.63 -16.61
C ASP A 76 -26.27 -56.28 -17.28
N MET A 77 -27.31 -56.19 -18.11
CA MET A 77 -27.73 -54.93 -18.74
C MET A 77 -28.22 -53.89 -17.72
N ILE A 78 -28.95 -54.35 -16.69
CA ILE A 78 -29.46 -53.48 -15.61
C ILE A 78 -28.29 -53.00 -14.74
N GLN A 79 -27.35 -53.88 -14.40
CA GLN A 79 -26.16 -53.52 -13.62
C GLN A 79 -25.27 -52.52 -14.38
N GLU A 80 -25.05 -52.72 -15.68
CA GLU A 80 -24.27 -51.81 -16.50
C GLU A 80 -24.94 -50.44 -16.63
N SER A 81 -26.27 -50.39 -16.77
CA SER A 81 -27.04 -49.13 -16.78
C SER A 81 -26.86 -48.35 -15.47
N HIS A 82 -27.00 -49.01 -14.32
CA HIS A 82 -26.80 -48.37 -13.03
C HIS A 82 -25.37 -47.88 -12.83
N ALA A 83 -24.37 -48.64 -13.28
CA ALA A 83 -22.97 -48.21 -13.22
C ALA A 83 -22.71 -46.95 -14.07
N ARG A 84 -23.30 -46.88 -15.28
CA ARG A 84 -23.23 -45.69 -16.15
C ARG A 84 -23.90 -44.48 -15.52
N ASP A 85 -25.08 -44.64 -14.94
CA ASP A 85 -25.81 -43.56 -14.26
C ASP A 85 -25.02 -43.02 -13.05
N GLN A 86 -24.42 -43.91 -12.26
CA GLN A 86 -23.58 -43.51 -11.13
C GLN A 86 -22.31 -42.79 -11.59
N ALA A 87 -21.66 -43.26 -12.66
CA ALA A 87 -20.50 -42.61 -13.24
C ALA A 87 -20.85 -41.23 -13.81
N GLU A 88 -22.01 -41.09 -14.46
CA GLU A 88 -22.48 -39.80 -14.96
C GLU A 88 -22.81 -38.83 -13.83
N MET A 89 -23.47 -39.29 -12.76
CA MET A 89 -23.75 -38.48 -11.58
C MET A 89 -22.46 -37.97 -10.92
N LYS A 90 -21.45 -38.84 -10.73
CA LYS A 90 -20.13 -38.44 -10.22
C LYS A 90 -19.46 -37.41 -11.12
N LYS A 91 -19.47 -37.62 -12.44
CA LYS A 91 -18.89 -36.68 -13.42
C LYS A 91 -19.61 -35.32 -13.38
N ARG A 92 -20.94 -35.30 -13.22
CA ARG A 92 -21.73 -34.06 -13.07
C ARG A 92 -21.40 -33.34 -11.76
N GLU A 93 -21.23 -34.06 -10.66
CA GLU A 93 -20.86 -33.47 -9.36
C GLU A 93 -19.45 -32.87 -9.39
N GLU A 94 -18.47 -33.59 -9.93
CA GLU A 94 -17.11 -33.08 -10.12
C GLU A 94 -17.07 -31.83 -11.01
N ALA A 95 -17.86 -31.80 -12.09
CA ALA A 95 -18.00 -30.63 -12.94
C ALA A 95 -18.61 -29.43 -12.19
N ARG A 96 -19.60 -29.66 -11.31
CA ARG A 96 -20.17 -28.60 -10.44
C ARG A 96 -19.12 -28.07 -9.46
N LEU A 97 -18.38 -28.95 -8.79
CA LEU A 97 -17.32 -28.54 -7.86
C LEU A 97 -16.20 -27.76 -8.56
N LYS A 98 -15.80 -28.19 -9.76
CA LYS A 98 -14.80 -27.49 -10.57
C LYS A 98 -15.25 -26.09 -10.98
N THR A 99 -16.50 -25.94 -11.43
CA THR A 99 -17.06 -24.62 -11.79
C THR A 99 -17.23 -23.70 -10.58
N GLU A 100 -17.62 -24.24 -9.41
CA GLU A 100 -17.71 -23.47 -8.18
C GLU A 100 -16.33 -22.98 -7.70
N ARG A 101 -15.31 -23.85 -7.72
CA ARG A 101 -13.93 -23.45 -7.40
C ARG A 101 -13.43 -22.36 -8.35
N ALA A 102 -13.64 -22.52 -9.65
CA ALA A 102 -13.27 -21.49 -10.64
C ALA A 102 -13.97 -20.15 -10.37
N ARG A 103 -15.26 -20.17 -10.02
CA ARG A 103 -16.03 -18.97 -9.66
C ARG A 103 -15.47 -18.30 -8.39
N LYS A 104 -15.16 -19.06 -7.34
CA LYS A 104 -14.56 -18.53 -6.10
C LYS A 104 -13.19 -17.91 -6.36
N THR A 105 -12.35 -18.55 -7.17
CA THR A 105 -11.05 -17.99 -7.56
C THR A 105 -11.18 -16.70 -8.37
N ALA A 106 -12.09 -16.67 -9.34
CA ALA A 106 -12.36 -15.46 -10.14
C ALA A 106 -12.90 -14.30 -9.28
N GLU A 107 -13.79 -14.59 -8.33
CA GLU A 107 -14.31 -13.60 -7.39
C GLU A 107 -13.21 -13.05 -6.47
N SER A 108 -12.36 -13.91 -5.91
CA SER A 108 -11.23 -13.50 -5.09
C SER A 108 -10.24 -12.62 -5.87
N GLN A 109 -9.91 -13.00 -7.11
CA GLN A 109 -9.08 -12.17 -7.99
C GLN A 109 -9.71 -10.81 -8.29
N ARG A 110 -11.03 -10.77 -8.53
CA ARG A 110 -11.76 -9.52 -8.74
C ARG A 110 -11.69 -8.61 -7.51
N LYS A 111 -11.95 -9.16 -6.31
CA LYS A 111 -11.85 -8.42 -5.04
C LYS A 111 -10.43 -7.88 -4.80
N ARG A 112 -9.39 -8.66 -5.10
CA ARG A 112 -7.99 -8.22 -5.00
C ARG A 112 -7.68 -7.06 -5.96
N ARG A 113 -8.14 -7.14 -7.22
CA ARG A 113 -7.97 -6.06 -8.21
C ARG A 113 -8.72 -4.79 -7.79
N GLU A 114 -9.93 -4.93 -7.27
CA GLU A 114 -10.71 -3.79 -6.77
C GLU A 114 -10.02 -3.12 -5.58
N TYR A 115 -9.51 -3.90 -4.63
CA TYR A 115 -8.74 -3.37 -3.50
C TYR A 115 -7.49 -2.61 -3.96
N GLN A 116 -6.72 -3.18 -4.89
CA GLN A 116 -5.55 -2.52 -5.48
C GLN A 116 -5.92 -1.22 -6.21
N ALA A 117 -7.03 -1.22 -6.96
CA ALA A 117 -7.51 -0.03 -7.65
C ALA A 117 -7.90 1.08 -6.67
N ARG A 118 -8.56 0.75 -5.55
CA ARG A 118 -8.90 1.71 -4.49
C ARG A 118 -7.65 2.27 -3.79
N GLN A 119 -6.63 1.44 -3.56
CA GLN A 119 -5.36 1.91 -2.99
C GLN A 119 -4.66 2.90 -3.94
N ALA A 120 -4.53 2.54 -5.22
CA ALA A 120 -3.95 3.43 -6.23
C ALA A 120 -4.76 4.73 -6.43
N GLU A 121 -6.08 4.70 -6.23
CA GLU A 121 -6.91 5.91 -6.25
C GLU A 121 -6.63 6.82 -5.05
N ARG A 122 -6.53 6.27 -3.83
CA ARG A 122 -6.16 7.04 -2.63
C ARG A 122 -4.78 7.67 -2.77
N GLU A 123 -3.79 6.93 -3.24
CA GLU A 123 -2.44 7.46 -3.47
C GLU A 123 -2.45 8.62 -4.48
N ARG A 124 -3.26 8.53 -5.55
CA ARG A 124 -3.42 9.64 -6.51
C ARG A 124 -4.10 10.86 -5.89
N GLN A 125 -5.09 10.66 -5.02
CA GLN A 125 -5.75 11.76 -4.29
C GLN A 125 -4.78 12.45 -3.32
N ASP A 126 -4.04 11.67 -2.54
CA ASP A 126 -3.03 12.19 -1.60
C ASP A 126 -1.93 12.97 -2.32
N GLN A 127 -1.47 12.46 -3.47
CA GLN A 127 -0.50 13.15 -4.30
C GLN A 127 -1.06 14.46 -4.86
N ALA A 128 -2.28 14.44 -5.40
CA ALA A 128 -2.93 15.65 -5.89
C ALA A 128 -3.15 16.70 -4.79
N GLU A 129 -3.45 16.29 -3.56
CA GLU A 129 -3.57 17.19 -2.41
C GLU A 129 -2.22 17.80 -2.03
N LYS A 130 -1.15 17.00 -2.00
CA LYS A 130 0.22 17.49 -1.74
C LYS A 130 0.64 18.51 -2.80
N ASP A 131 0.39 18.22 -4.06
CA ASP A 131 0.72 19.13 -5.17
C ASP A 131 -0.09 20.44 -5.07
N ARG A 132 -1.37 20.35 -4.68
CA ARG A 132 -2.21 21.53 -4.41
C ARG A 132 -1.65 22.39 -3.27
N LYS A 133 -1.29 21.78 -2.14
CA LYS A 133 -0.70 22.49 -0.97
C LYS A 133 0.65 23.11 -1.32
N ALA A 134 1.50 22.40 -2.06
CA ALA A 134 2.80 22.91 -2.50
C ALA A 134 2.65 24.11 -3.44
N LYS A 135 1.65 24.08 -4.34
CA LYS A 135 1.33 25.22 -5.20
C LYS A 135 0.84 26.43 -4.39
N GLU A 136 -0.08 26.22 -3.45
CA GLU A 136 -0.59 27.29 -2.58
C GLU A 136 0.51 27.92 -1.73
N GLU A 137 1.44 27.13 -1.21
CA GLU A 137 2.61 27.64 -0.47
C GLU A 137 3.52 28.48 -1.36
N ARG A 138 3.76 28.05 -2.60
CA ARG A 138 4.56 28.82 -3.57
C ARG A 138 3.88 30.15 -3.89
N ASP A 139 2.58 30.14 -4.16
CA ASP A 139 1.80 31.36 -4.45
C ASP A 139 1.82 32.32 -3.23
N ARG A 140 1.74 31.78 -2.00
CA ARG A 140 1.86 32.56 -0.76
C ARG A 140 3.24 33.19 -0.59
N LYS A 141 4.32 32.45 -0.86
CA LYS A 141 5.70 32.95 -0.81
C LYS A 141 5.93 34.04 -1.86
N ASP A 142 5.44 33.85 -3.08
CA ASP A 142 5.54 34.84 -4.15
C ASP A 142 4.77 36.12 -3.82
N LYS A 143 3.57 36.00 -3.24
CA LYS A 143 2.82 37.17 -2.76
C LYS A 143 3.57 37.91 -1.65
N ALA A 144 4.11 37.21 -0.66
CA ALA A 144 4.88 37.81 0.43
C ALA A 144 6.16 38.51 -0.07
N ARG A 145 6.82 37.94 -1.09
CA ARG A 145 7.98 38.55 -1.75
C ARG A 145 7.58 39.85 -2.46
N ARG A 146 6.49 39.85 -3.23
CA ARG A 146 5.98 41.06 -3.90
C ARG A 146 5.62 42.17 -2.90
N GLU A 147 4.96 41.82 -1.79
CA GLU A 147 4.64 42.79 -0.73
C GLU A 147 5.89 43.36 -0.03
N ARG A 148 6.97 42.57 0.10
CA ARG A 148 8.24 43.05 0.64
C ARG A 148 8.92 44.02 -0.33
N ASP A 149 8.96 43.67 -1.61
CA ASP A 149 9.57 44.50 -2.65
C ASP A 149 8.81 45.84 -2.79
N GLU A 150 7.48 45.82 -2.69
CA GLU A 150 6.64 47.03 -2.71
C GLU A 150 6.90 47.93 -1.49
N ARG A 151 7.01 47.35 -0.28
CA ARG A 151 7.40 48.10 0.93
C ARG A 151 8.78 48.72 0.81
N PHE A 152 9.72 48.05 0.15
CA PHE A 152 11.06 48.59 -0.07
C PHE A 152 11.04 49.78 -1.04
N ARG A 153 10.22 49.72 -2.10
CA ARG A 153 10.03 50.83 -3.05
C ARG A 153 9.38 52.06 -2.43
N GLN A 154 8.45 51.88 -1.51
CA GLN A 154 7.77 53.00 -0.84
C GLN A 154 8.57 53.62 0.32
N LYS A 155 9.65 52.97 0.77
CA LYS A 155 10.45 53.51 1.88
C LYS A 155 11.29 54.69 1.37
N PRO A 156 11.10 55.91 1.86
CA PRO A 156 11.95 57.04 1.48
C PRO A 156 13.41 56.71 1.84
N PRO A 157 14.39 57.16 1.03
CA PRO A 157 15.79 56.90 1.27
C PRO A 157 16.15 57.31 2.70
N PRO A 158 16.90 56.48 3.45
CA PRO A 158 17.25 56.78 4.82
C PRO A 158 18.00 58.11 4.86
N LYS A 159 17.41 59.11 5.54
CA LYS A 159 18.14 60.33 5.92
C LYS A 159 19.39 59.88 6.67
N SER A 160 20.54 60.24 6.12
CA SER A 160 21.88 59.99 6.65
C SER A 160 21.92 60.27 8.16
N GLN A 161 21.86 59.21 8.97
CA GLN A 161 22.11 59.32 10.40
C GLN A 161 23.62 59.41 10.63
N PRO A 162 24.06 60.25 11.60
CA PRO A 162 25.45 60.36 11.99
C PRO A 162 25.99 59.02 12.55
N PRO A 163 27.32 58.80 12.48
CA PRO A 163 27.95 57.54 12.87
C PRO A 163 27.66 57.19 14.33
N PRO A 164 27.42 55.90 14.64
CA PRO A 164 27.17 55.47 16.00
C PRO A 164 28.42 55.67 16.89
N PRO A 165 28.25 56.12 18.15
CA PRO A 165 29.34 56.24 19.11
C PRO A 165 29.97 54.88 19.42
N ARG A 166 31.30 54.89 19.58
CA ARG A 166 32.17 53.74 19.88
C ARG A 166 31.66 52.94 21.07
N SER A 167 31.60 51.62 20.90
CA SER A 167 31.12 50.67 21.90
C SER A 167 32.03 50.58 23.14
N PRO A 168 31.45 50.35 24.33
CA PRO A 168 32.17 50.16 25.61
C PRO A 168 32.86 48.78 25.73
N PRO A 169 33.75 48.62 26.74
CA PRO A 169 34.72 47.52 26.81
C PRO A 169 34.15 46.14 27.20
N ARG A 170 34.74 45.14 26.53
CA ARG A 170 34.94 43.72 26.88
C ARG A 170 34.23 43.19 28.13
N SER A 171 33.18 42.41 27.91
CA SER A 171 32.54 41.56 28.91
C SER A 171 33.49 40.50 29.48
N PRO A 172 33.29 40.07 30.75
CA PRO A 172 34.12 39.07 31.43
C PRO A 172 34.06 37.68 30.75
N PRO A 173 35.12 36.85 30.93
CA PRO A 173 35.22 35.53 30.32
C PRO A 173 34.06 34.64 30.78
N ARG A 174 33.31 34.12 29.80
CA ARG A 174 32.18 33.21 30.00
C ARG A 174 32.70 31.91 30.65
N PRO A 175 32.08 31.40 31.73
CA PRO A 175 32.50 30.14 32.35
C PRO A 175 32.48 29.02 31.31
N THR A 176 33.62 28.36 31.12
CA THR A 176 33.75 27.20 30.24
C THR A 176 32.83 26.09 30.77
N PRO A 177 31.89 25.58 29.97
CA PRO A 177 30.97 24.55 30.41
C PRO A 177 31.74 23.30 30.85
N THR A 178 31.45 22.83 32.06
CA THR A 178 32.02 21.61 32.65
C THR A 178 31.80 20.44 31.69
N ARG A 179 32.89 19.95 31.09
CA ARG A 179 32.85 18.91 30.07
C ARG A 179 32.37 17.61 30.71
N ARG A 180 31.14 17.17 30.41
CA ARG A 180 30.64 15.87 30.88
C ARG A 180 31.58 14.76 30.38
N PRO A 181 31.95 13.78 31.23
CA PRO A 181 32.75 12.64 30.81
C PRO A 181 32.02 11.90 29.69
N ALA A 182 32.76 11.48 28.66
CA ALA A 182 32.20 10.72 27.55
C ALA A 182 31.68 9.37 28.06
N ALA A 183 30.49 8.99 27.62
CA ALA A 183 29.96 7.66 27.93
C ALA A 183 30.88 6.57 27.34
N PRO A 184 31.09 5.45 28.04
CA PRO A 184 31.90 4.36 27.53
C PRO A 184 31.31 3.81 26.21
N LEU A 185 32.20 3.45 25.28
CA LEU A 185 31.81 2.83 24.01
C LEU A 185 31.19 1.45 24.27
N ALA A 186 30.14 1.12 23.52
CA ALA A 186 29.51 -0.19 23.60
C ALA A 186 30.52 -1.30 23.20
N THR A 187 30.61 -2.34 24.03
CA THR A 187 31.44 -3.51 23.75
C THR A 187 30.87 -4.35 22.60
N MET A 188 31.72 -5.11 21.91
CA MET A 188 31.27 -6.02 20.84
C MET A 188 30.24 -7.04 21.33
N HIS A 189 30.36 -7.51 22.59
CA HIS A 189 29.37 -8.41 23.19
C HIS A 189 28.00 -7.74 23.29
N GLN A 190 27.91 -6.51 23.80
CA GLN A 190 26.66 -5.75 23.88
C GLN A 190 26.04 -5.53 22.49
N ILE A 191 26.86 -5.21 21.48
CA ILE A 191 26.38 -5.02 20.09
C ILE A 191 25.81 -6.32 19.53
N ASN A 192 26.48 -7.46 19.76
CA ASN A 192 25.98 -8.76 19.31
C ASN A 192 24.69 -9.17 20.03
N THR A 193 24.61 -8.98 21.35
CA THR A 193 23.41 -9.25 22.15
C THR A 193 22.24 -8.39 21.68
N TRP A 194 22.46 -7.08 21.50
CA TRP A 194 21.46 -6.18 20.94
C TRP A 194 21.01 -6.62 19.54
N ARG A 195 21.94 -7.03 18.68
CA ARG A 195 21.62 -7.44 17.32
C ARG A 195 20.76 -8.70 17.30
N THR A 196 21.11 -9.70 18.09
CA THR A 196 20.32 -10.93 18.25
C THR A 196 18.93 -10.62 18.79
N PHE A 197 18.83 -9.79 19.83
CA PHE A 197 17.55 -9.35 20.37
C PHE A 197 16.69 -8.63 19.33
N SER A 198 17.28 -7.70 18.58
CA SER A 198 16.60 -6.97 17.50
C SER A 198 16.03 -7.92 16.44
N LEU A 199 16.83 -8.92 16.01
CA LEU A 199 16.38 -9.89 15.01
C LEU A 199 15.20 -10.73 15.50
N ASN A 200 15.20 -11.12 16.78
CA ASN A 200 14.07 -11.83 17.39
C ASN A 200 12.82 -10.95 17.43
N CYS A 201 12.97 -9.66 17.78
CA CYS A 201 11.85 -8.70 17.74
C CYS A 201 11.29 -8.55 16.32
N PHE A 202 12.13 -8.57 15.29
CA PHE A 202 11.68 -8.41 13.89
C PHE A 202 11.03 -9.66 13.31
N ALA A 203 11.27 -10.83 13.91
CA ALA A 203 10.59 -12.05 13.51
C ALA A 203 9.10 -12.01 13.88
N ASP A 204 8.78 -11.41 15.02
CA ASP A 204 7.41 -11.29 15.51
C ASP A 204 7.21 -9.99 16.30
N TYR A 205 6.79 -8.94 15.59
CA TYR A 205 6.53 -7.62 16.17
C TYR A 205 5.45 -7.67 17.27
N SER A 206 4.47 -8.58 17.18
CA SER A 206 3.39 -8.68 18.15
C SER A 206 3.85 -9.07 19.56
N LYS A 207 5.04 -9.66 19.67
CA LYS A 207 5.63 -10.11 20.95
C LYS A 207 6.63 -9.12 21.52
N VAL A 208 6.81 -7.95 20.90
CA VAL A 208 7.83 -6.99 21.31
C VAL A 208 7.33 -6.19 22.51
N LEU A 209 7.71 -6.63 23.70
CA LEU A 209 7.37 -5.96 24.96
C LEU A 209 8.30 -4.77 25.28
N THR A 210 9.50 -4.76 24.69
CA THR A 210 10.54 -3.73 24.93
C THR A 210 11.21 -3.39 23.60
N PHE A 211 11.35 -2.09 23.32
CA PHE A 211 12.00 -1.64 22.10
C PHE A 211 13.47 -2.08 22.07
N PRO A 212 13.97 -2.67 20.97
CA PRO A 212 15.36 -3.11 20.85
C PRO A 212 16.32 -1.92 20.64
N ALA A 213 16.48 -1.10 21.68
CA ALA A 213 17.34 0.07 21.66
C ALA A 213 18.83 -0.33 21.53
N PRO A 214 19.62 0.33 20.67
CA PRO A 214 21.04 0.06 20.52
C PRO A 214 21.81 0.42 21.81
N PRO A 215 22.89 -0.32 22.12
CA PRO A 215 23.69 -0.04 23.30
C PRO A 215 24.54 1.22 23.10
N GLY A 216 24.80 1.93 24.21
CA GLY A 216 25.69 3.08 24.27
C GLY A 216 24.97 4.38 24.65
N GLY A 217 25.75 5.43 24.92
CA GLY A 217 25.24 6.75 25.29
C GLY A 217 25.48 7.83 24.22
N CYS A 218 25.55 9.08 24.65
CA CYS A 218 25.98 10.18 23.81
C CYS A 218 27.52 10.24 23.71
N CYS A 219 28.03 10.47 22.49
CA CYS A 219 29.46 10.72 22.28
C CYS A 219 29.84 12.15 22.72
N SER A 220 31.15 12.47 22.69
CA SER A 220 31.66 13.79 23.06
C SER A 220 31.50 14.88 22.00
N SER A 221 30.83 14.58 20.87
CA SER A 221 30.53 15.57 19.83
C SER A 221 29.54 16.61 20.36
N ALA A 222 29.86 17.90 20.15
CA ALA A 222 28.99 19.00 20.56
C ALA A 222 27.59 18.91 19.93
N GLU A 223 27.49 18.44 18.68
CA GLU A 223 26.21 18.23 17.99
C GLU A 223 25.36 17.14 18.68
N CYS A 224 26.00 16.04 19.08
CA CYS A 224 25.30 14.95 19.77
C CYS A 224 24.88 15.36 21.18
N GLN A 225 25.70 16.14 21.88
CA GLN A 225 25.36 16.67 23.21
C GLN A 225 24.21 17.69 23.13
N ALA A 226 24.25 18.60 22.17
CA ALA A 226 23.16 19.56 21.95
C ALA A 226 21.84 18.87 21.57
N ALA A 227 21.91 17.77 20.83
CA ALA A 227 20.74 16.98 20.46
C ALA A 227 20.22 16.06 21.58
N ALA A 228 21.03 15.79 22.62
CA ALA A 228 20.73 14.75 23.62
C ALA A 228 19.39 14.95 24.33
N GLU A 229 19.02 16.20 24.65
CA GLU A 229 17.76 16.53 25.34
C GLU A 229 16.51 16.26 24.49
N ASN A 230 16.66 16.24 23.16
CA ASN A 230 15.55 16.06 22.22
C ASN A 230 15.42 14.62 21.69
N ARG A 231 16.39 13.75 22.02
CA ARG A 231 16.43 12.36 21.57
C ARG A 231 15.58 11.46 22.44
N VAL A 232 15.08 10.39 21.85
CA VAL A 232 14.30 9.37 22.57
C VAL A 232 15.15 8.15 22.86
N LEU A 233 16.17 7.91 22.04
CA LEU A 233 17.20 6.92 22.29
C LEU A 233 18.34 7.53 23.09
N GLU A 234 18.88 6.76 24.03
CA GLU A 234 20.08 7.15 24.80
C GLU A 234 21.34 7.19 23.91
N ALA A 235 21.39 6.33 22.89
CA ALA A 235 22.48 6.26 21.94
C ALA A 235 22.36 7.37 20.89
N CYS A 236 23.43 8.17 20.74
CA CYS A 236 23.51 9.15 19.66
C CYS A 236 23.70 8.50 18.27
N ASP A 237 23.45 9.25 17.19
CA ASP A 237 23.56 8.74 15.81
C ASP A 237 24.92 8.12 15.52
N CYS A 238 26.00 8.69 16.06
CA CYS A 238 27.35 8.16 15.90
C CYS A 238 27.46 6.72 16.45
N HIS A 239 26.93 6.48 17.65
CA HIS A 239 26.97 5.15 18.28
C HIS A 239 26.02 4.17 17.59
N ILE A 240 24.83 4.63 17.15
CA ILE A 240 23.92 3.80 16.36
C ILE A 240 24.62 3.35 15.06
N ARG A 241 25.25 4.27 14.32
CA ARG A 241 26.01 3.96 13.10
C ARG A 241 27.16 3.00 13.38
N LEU A 242 27.90 3.22 14.48
CA LEU A 242 28.99 2.34 14.89
C LEU A 242 28.49 0.93 15.22
N ALA A 243 27.37 0.81 15.94
CA ALA A 243 26.75 -0.47 16.28
C ALA A 243 26.36 -1.26 15.02
N PHE A 244 25.74 -0.61 14.02
CA PHE A 244 25.42 -1.27 12.74
C PHE A 244 26.65 -1.72 11.94
N ARG A 245 27.72 -0.90 11.92
CA ARG A 245 28.98 -1.24 11.26
C ARG A 245 29.66 -2.43 11.94
N ASN A 246 29.75 -2.41 13.28
CA ASN A 246 30.35 -3.46 14.08
C ASN A 246 29.54 -4.77 14.01
N ALA A 247 28.21 -4.68 13.92
CA ALA A 247 27.33 -5.82 13.65
C ALA A 247 27.42 -6.35 12.20
N ARG A 248 28.32 -5.80 11.37
CA ARG A 248 28.59 -6.20 9.98
C ARG A 248 27.33 -6.22 9.09
N VAL A 249 26.44 -5.25 9.30
CA VAL A 249 25.22 -5.14 8.49
C VAL A 249 25.57 -4.68 7.07
N THR A 250 25.27 -5.52 6.09
CA THR A 250 25.56 -5.27 4.67
C THR A 250 24.36 -4.72 3.90
N ASN A 251 23.13 -5.07 4.27
CA ASN A 251 21.92 -4.70 3.52
C ASN A 251 21.07 -3.68 4.28
N PHE A 252 21.43 -2.40 4.17
CA PHE A 252 20.69 -1.31 4.83
C PHE A 252 19.29 -1.08 4.27
N ARG A 253 19.03 -1.47 3.02
CA ARG A 253 17.68 -1.41 2.45
C ARG A 253 16.70 -2.28 3.23
N MET A 254 17.11 -3.51 3.57
CA MET A 254 16.29 -4.43 4.37
C MET A 254 16.17 -3.95 5.82
N GLU A 255 17.24 -3.43 6.40
CA GLU A 255 17.17 -2.87 7.76
C GLU A 255 16.23 -1.69 7.84
N ARG A 256 16.23 -0.78 6.86
CA ARG A 256 15.30 0.35 6.82
C ARG A 256 13.83 -0.10 6.89
N LEU A 257 13.48 -1.20 6.21
CA LEU A 257 12.13 -1.76 6.27
C LEU A 257 11.79 -2.36 7.64
N LYS A 258 12.77 -2.95 8.34
CA LYS A 258 12.60 -3.52 9.68
C LYS A 258 12.43 -2.44 10.75
N TRP A 259 13.15 -1.34 10.61
CA TRP A 259 13.11 -0.20 11.53
C TRP A 259 12.02 0.83 11.20
N HIS A 260 11.12 0.54 10.24
CA HIS A 260 10.05 1.47 9.88
C HIS A 260 9.06 1.65 11.04
N PRO A 261 8.67 2.90 11.41
CA PRO A 261 7.78 3.14 12.55
C PRO A 261 6.45 2.40 12.45
N ASP A 262 5.84 2.29 11.26
CA ASP A 262 4.60 1.54 11.06
C ASP A 262 4.65 0.07 11.49
N ARG A 263 5.84 -0.56 11.48
CA ARG A 263 6.00 -1.94 11.97
C ARG A 263 5.80 -2.03 13.48
N PHE A 264 6.17 -0.99 14.20
CA PHE A 264 6.07 -0.93 15.65
C PHE A 264 4.70 -0.48 16.16
N GLY A 265 3.86 0.08 15.28
CA GLY A 265 2.46 0.40 15.61
C GLY A 265 1.60 -0.83 15.90
N GLN A 266 2.08 -2.04 15.56
CA GLN A 266 1.42 -3.32 15.79
C GLN A 266 1.97 -4.10 17.01
N CYS A 267 3.02 -3.59 17.68
CA CYS A 267 3.72 -4.30 18.76
C CYS A 267 2.98 -4.32 20.10
N VAL A 268 1.94 -3.50 20.24
CA VAL A 268 1.35 -3.16 21.52
C VAL A 268 -0.08 -3.68 21.50
N ASP A 269 -0.40 -4.59 22.44
CA ASP A 269 -1.77 -5.08 22.65
C ASP A 269 -2.74 -3.90 22.79
N GLU A 270 -3.99 -4.06 22.33
CA GLU A 270 -5.01 -2.99 22.41
C GLU A 270 -5.20 -2.42 23.84
N LYS A 271 -4.85 -3.21 24.87
CA LYS A 271 -4.92 -2.83 26.29
C LYS A 271 -3.68 -2.10 26.81
N ARG A 272 -2.57 -2.21 26.10
CA ARG A 272 -1.27 -1.69 26.50
C ARG A 272 -1.19 -0.27 25.93
N ALA A 273 -1.03 0.70 26.83
CA ALA A 273 -1.46 2.08 26.63
C ALA A 273 -0.92 2.70 25.33
N GLU A 274 -1.75 3.50 24.65
CA GLU A 274 -1.42 4.31 23.46
C GLU A 274 -0.08 5.07 23.59
N PHE A 275 0.31 5.40 24.82
CA PHE A 275 1.60 5.98 25.19
C PHE A 275 2.81 5.11 24.81
N GLU A 276 2.81 3.80 25.13
CA GLU A 276 3.94 2.91 24.81
C GLU A 276 4.11 2.77 23.30
N ARG A 277 2.99 2.72 22.58
CA ARG A 277 2.99 2.69 21.12
C ARG A 277 3.63 3.94 20.54
N ALA A 278 3.22 5.12 21.00
CA ALA A 278 3.79 6.39 20.56
C ALA A 278 5.30 6.47 20.88
N GLU A 279 5.72 5.94 22.03
CA GLU A 279 7.14 5.87 22.39
C GLU A 279 7.93 4.96 21.45
N PHE A 280 7.41 3.77 21.14
CA PHE A 280 8.04 2.83 20.19
C PHE A 280 8.12 3.43 18.79
N GLU A 281 7.06 4.07 18.31
CA GLU A 281 7.05 4.74 17.00
C GLU A 281 8.09 5.87 16.96
N ARG A 282 8.23 6.66 18.03
CA ARG A 282 9.27 7.70 18.14
C ARG A 282 10.68 7.13 18.11
N LYS A 283 10.95 6.08 18.89
CA LYS A 283 12.26 5.40 18.91
C LYS A 283 12.59 4.75 17.56
N ALA A 284 11.61 4.10 16.93
CA ALA A 284 11.73 3.52 15.60
C ALA A 284 12.04 4.61 14.55
N LYS A 285 11.37 5.77 14.64
CA LYS A 285 11.62 6.90 13.74
C LYS A 285 13.05 7.41 13.85
N GLU A 286 13.60 7.52 15.06
CA GLU A 286 15.00 7.92 15.26
C GLU A 286 15.96 6.89 14.65
N MET A 287 15.76 5.59 14.92
CA MET A 287 16.53 4.51 14.28
C MET A 287 16.44 4.55 12.74
N PHE A 288 15.24 4.75 12.21
CA PHE A 288 14.98 4.79 10.77
C PHE A 288 15.77 5.89 10.08
N VAL A 289 15.80 7.11 10.65
CA VAL A 289 16.56 8.23 10.08
C VAL A 289 18.06 7.90 10.02
N VAL A 290 18.60 7.27 11.06
CA VAL A 290 20.02 6.88 11.07
C VAL A 290 20.32 5.80 10.04
N VAL A 291 19.47 4.77 9.95
CA VAL A 291 19.61 3.68 8.98
C VAL A 291 19.43 4.18 7.54
N ASP A 292 18.50 5.10 7.31
CA ASP A 292 18.30 5.71 5.99
C ASP A 292 19.52 6.55 5.58
N GLY A 293 20.13 7.30 6.51
CA GLY A 293 21.39 7.99 6.25
C GLY A 293 22.55 7.04 5.90
N LEU A 294 22.61 5.85 6.52
CA LEU A 294 23.59 4.81 6.16
C LEU A 294 23.30 4.17 4.80
N TYR A 295 22.04 4.11 4.38
CA TYR A 295 21.64 3.61 3.06
C TYR A 295 21.97 4.61 1.95
N GLN A 296 21.70 5.90 2.17
CA GLN A 296 21.97 6.97 1.19
C GLN A 296 23.46 7.28 1.02
N GLY A 297 24.27 7.05 2.05
CA GLY A 297 25.72 7.29 2.02
C GLY A 297 26.57 6.14 1.46
N ARG A 298 25.97 5.16 0.79
CA ARG A 298 26.64 4.08 0.05
C ARG A 298 26.42 4.25 -1.44
#